data_AF-A0AB94IHU4-F1
#
_entry.id   AF-A0AB94IHU4-F1
#
_cell.length_a   1.000
_cell.length_b   1.000
_cell.length_c   1.000
_cell.angle_alpha   90.00
_cell.angle_beta   90.00
_cell.angle_gamma   90.00
#
_symmetry.space_group_name_H-M   'P 1'
#
loop_
_entity.id
_entity.type
_entity.pdbx_description
1 polymer ?
#
loop_
_entity_poly.entity_id
_entity_poly.type
_entity_poly.pdbx_seq_one_letter_code
_entity_poly.pdbx_strand_id
1 'polypeptide(L)'
;MAAGMLMPMVRFAVDPVLKAEAGGDFIPTPKKMSEITKEPVRVDFKFKQKDAWYESEVTETAWVYKDDNGKIIALSPVCKHLGCTVNWNTDKEHPNQFFCPCHYGRYTKDGTNVPNTPPLAPLDVYPYKEKDGYLYLGKAKPRKEA
;
A
#
# COMPACT_ATOMS: atom_id res chain seq x y z
N MET A 1 38.10 9.86 -32.28
CA MET A 1 38.68 10.04 -30.92
C MET A 1 37.88 10.98 -30.01
N ALA A 2 37.05 11.92 -30.50
CA ALA A 2 36.33 12.88 -29.64
C ALA A 2 35.04 12.35 -28.96
N ALA A 3 34.45 11.25 -29.46
CA ALA A 3 33.17 10.73 -28.96
C ALA A 3 33.26 10.04 -27.58
N GLY A 4 34.46 9.60 -27.15
CA GLY A 4 34.64 8.86 -25.89
C GLY A 4 34.59 9.72 -24.62
N MET A 5 34.92 11.01 -24.71
CA MET A 5 34.94 11.91 -23.54
C MET A 5 33.59 12.56 -23.23
N LEU A 6 32.67 12.58 -24.19
CA LEU A 6 31.34 13.18 -24.00
C LEU A 6 30.38 12.22 -23.28
N MET A 7 30.56 10.90 -23.46
CA MET A 7 29.73 9.87 -22.83
C MET A 7 29.66 9.99 -21.29
N PRO A 8 30.78 10.13 -20.54
CA PRO A 8 30.73 10.29 -19.09
C PRO A 8 29.99 11.57 -18.68
N MET A 9 30.28 12.70 -19.33
CA MET A 9 29.70 13.99 -18.98
C MET A 9 28.19 14.05 -19.25
N VAL A 10 27.74 13.50 -20.39
CA VAL A 10 26.32 13.37 -20.70
C VAL A 10 25.64 12.43 -19.71
N ARG A 11 26.29 11.31 -19.34
CA ARG A 11 25.75 10.39 -18.34
C ARG A 11 25.63 11.04 -16.96
N PHE A 12 26.61 11.82 -16.50
CA PHE A 12 26.52 12.56 -15.24
C PHE A 12 25.49 13.70 -15.25
N ALA A 13 25.23 14.31 -16.40
CA ALA A 13 24.19 15.34 -16.56
C ALA A 13 22.78 14.74 -16.62
N VAL A 14 22.63 13.57 -17.22
CA VAL A 14 21.33 12.92 -17.47
C VAL A 14 20.94 11.92 -16.36
N ASP A 15 21.89 11.22 -15.73
CA ASP A 15 21.62 10.25 -14.66
C ASP A 15 20.84 10.83 -13.45
N PRO A 16 21.08 12.07 -12.97
CA PRO A 16 20.29 12.66 -11.88
C PRO A 16 18.83 12.86 -12.26
N VAL A 17 18.57 13.25 -13.50
CA VAL A 17 17.22 13.49 -14.04
C VAL A 17 16.49 12.16 -14.25
N LEU A 18 17.17 11.12 -14.76
CA LEU A 18 16.57 9.80 -14.96
C LEU A 18 16.39 9.01 -13.65
N LYS A 19 17.26 9.18 -12.65
CA LYS A 19 17.08 8.57 -11.31
C LYS A 19 15.92 9.17 -10.53
N ALA A 20 15.59 10.45 -10.75
CA ALA A 20 14.43 11.08 -10.15
C ALA A 20 13.10 10.43 -10.61
N GLU A 21 13.09 9.77 -11.77
CA GLU A 21 11.91 9.06 -12.29
C GLU A 21 11.88 7.56 -11.96
N ALA A 22 13.02 6.94 -11.63
CA ALA A 22 13.17 5.49 -11.44
C ALA A 22 12.65 4.95 -10.08
N GLY A 23 11.79 5.69 -9.41
CA GLY A 23 11.15 5.29 -8.16
C GLY A 23 9.84 6.03 -7.99
N GLY A 24 8.90 5.81 -8.93
CA GLY A 24 7.58 6.42 -8.82
C GLY A 24 6.98 6.15 -7.45
N ASP A 25 6.60 7.21 -6.74
CA ASP A 25 6.01 7.17 -5.39
C ASP A 25 4.75 6.29 -5.27
N PHE A 26 4.21 5.84 -6.41
CA PHE A 26 2.98 5.07 -6.56
C PHE A 26 3.20 3.86 -7.48
N ILE A 27 2.87 2.67 -6.97
CA ILE A 27 3.01 1.38 -7.63
C ILE A 27 1.67 0.97 -8.26
N PRO A 28 1.65 0.50 -9.53
CA PRO A 28 0.42 0.02 -10.16
C PRO A 28 -0.13 -1.22 -9.45
N THR A 29 -1.45 -1.28 -9.31
CA THR A 29 -2.15 -2.49 -8.87
C THR A 29 -2.94 -3.11 -10.04
N PRO A 30 -3.28 -4.40 -9.99
CA PRO A 30 -4.11 -5.02 -11.03
C PRO A 30 -5.58 -4.57 -10.99
N LYS A 31 -6.00 -3.75 -10.02
CA LYS A 31 -7.40 -3.35 -9.84
C LYS A 31 -7.76 -2.10 -10.63
N LYS A 32 -8.86 -2.19 -11.39
CA LYS A 32 -9.51 -1.05 -12.04
C LYS A 32 -10.36 -0.29 -11.03
N MET A 33 -10.41 1.03 -11.15
CA MET A 33 -11.19 1.91 -10.27
C MET A 33 -12.71 1.64 -10.35
N SER A 34 -13.19 1.17 -11.50
CA SER A 34 -14.58 0.80 -11.72
C SER A 34 -15.00 -0.50 -11.01
N GLU A 35 -14.07 -1.41 -10.76
CA GLU A 35 -14.33 -2.71 -10.13
C GLU A 35 -14.34 -2.65 -8.59
N ILE A 36 -13.86 -1.54 -8.02
CA ILE A 36 -13.82 -1.36 -6.56
C ILE A 36 -15.23 -1.03 -6.07
N THR A 37 -15.73 -1.85 -5.16
CA THR A 37 -17.05 -1.74 -4.53
C THR A 37 -16.94 -1.23 -3.10
N LYS A 38 -18.07 -1.20 -2.38
CA LYS A 38 -18.10 -0.86 -0.95
C LYS A 38 -17.50 -1.95 -0.06
N GLU A 39 -17.27 -3.15 -0.58
CA GLU A 39 -16.75 -4.27 0.22
C GLU A 39 -15.22 -4.34 0.14
N PRO A 40 -14.51 -4.46 1.28
CA PRO A 40 -13.06 -4.64 1.30
C PRO A 40 -12.62 -5.85 0.48
N VAL A 41 -11.81 -5.58 -0.55
CA VAL A 41 -11.16 -6.61 -1.36
C VAL A 41 -9.65 -6.59 -1.14
N ARG A 42 -9.05 -7.78 -1.09
CA ARG A 42 -7.60 -7.93 -1.02
C ARG A 42 -6.99 -7.64 -2.38
N VAL A 43 -5.98 -6.78 -2.40
CA VAL A 43 -5.23 -6.38 -3.59
C VAL A 43 -3.75 -6.59 -3.32
N ASP A 44 -3.15 -7.53 -4.03
CA ASP A 44 -1.70 -7.74 -4.00
C ASP A 44 -1.06 -6.96 -5.16
N PHE A 45 0.06 -6.31 -4.89
CA PHE A 45 0.80 -5.51 -5.87
C PHE A 45 2.30 -5.67 -5.68
N LYS A 46 3.05 -5.51 -6.77
CA LYS A 46 4.46 -5.88 -6.83
C LYS A 46 5.31 -4.70 -7.29
N PHE A 47 6.48 -4.55 -6.70
CA PHE A 47 7.47 -3.59 -7.13
C PHE A 47 8.88 -4.13 -6.92
N LYS A 48 9.83 -3.55 -7.66
CA LYS A 48 11.25 -3.84 -7.46
C LYS A 48 11.79 -2.98 -6.33
N GLN A 49 12.33 -3.61 -5.31
CA GLN A 49 13.08 -2.96 -4.25
C GLN A 49 14.56 -3.18 -4.50
N LYS A 50 15.36 -2.13 -4.33
CA LYS A 50 16.81 -2.21 -4.40
C LYS A 50 17.42 -2.04 -3.02
N ASP A 51 18.01 -3.11 -2.52
CA ASP A 51 18.70 -3.15 -1.23
C ASP A 51 20.21 -3.19 -1.48
N ALA A 52 20.82 -1.99 -1.45
CA ALA A 52 22.21 -1.75 -1.83
C ALA A 52 22.56 -2.32 -3.22
N TRP A 53 23.14 -3.53 -3.27
CA TRP A 53 23.60 -4.18 -4.49
C TRP A 53 22.62 -5.19 -5.08
N TYR A 54 21.54 -5.51 -4.36
CA TYR A 54 20.56 -6.51 -4.76
C TYR A 54 19.25 -5.85 -5.17
N GLU A 55 18.65 -6.36 -6.25
CA GLU A 55 17.28 -6.02 -6.64
C GLU A 55 16.39 -7.24 -6.42
N SER A 56 15.29 -7.03 -5.70
CA SER A 56 14.30 -8.06 -5.39
C SER A 56 12.90 -7.58 -5.81
N GLU A 57 12.03 -8.51 -6.21
CA GLU A 57 10.62 -8.22 -6.39
C GLU A 57 9.90 -8.45 -5.06
N VAL A 58 9.32 -7.38 -4.51
CA VAL A 58 8.56 -7.42 -3.27
C VAL A 58 7.08 -7.39 -3.60
N THR A 59 6.32 -8.24 -2.93
CA THR A 59 4.85 -8.25 -2.99
C THR A 59 4.31 -7.63 -1.72
N GLU A 60 3.51 -6.58 -1.87
CA GLU A 60 2.75 -5.94 -0.80
C GLU A 60 1.26 -6.23 -0.99
N THR A 61 0.48 -6.05 0.07
CA THR A 61 -0.96 -6.27 0.07
C THR A 61 -1.68 -5.03 0.62
N ALA A 62 -2.81 -4.69 0.04
CA ALA A 62 -3.76 -3.72 0.59
C ALA A 62 -5.17 -4.31 0.67
N TRP A 63 -5.95 -3.85 1.65
CA TRP A 63 -7.41 -3.96 1.62
C TRP A 63 -7.99 -2.69 1.01
N VAL A 64 -8.78 -2.83 -0.05
CA VAL A 64 -9.28 -1.70 -0.84
C VAL A 64 -10.80 -1.73 -0.95
N TYR A 65 -11.46 -0.59 -0.73
CA TYR A 65 -12.90 -0.40 -0.96
C TYR A 65 -13.25 1.06 -1.19
N LYS A 66 -14.52 1.33 -1.56
CA LYS A 66 -15.12 2.67 -1.58
C LYS A 66 -15.92 2.93 -0.32
N ASP A 67 -15.69 4.07 0.32
CA ASP A 67 -16.56 4.55 1.40
C ASP A 67 -17.92 5.01 0.86
N ASP A 68 -18.80 5.48 1.75
CA ASP A 68 -20.14 5.94 1.38
C ASP A 68 -20.15 7.21 0.52
N ASN A 69 -19.05 7.97 0.52
CA ASN A 69 -18.85 9.14 -0.34
C ASN A 69 -18.20 8.78 -1.69
N GLY A 70 -17.94 7.49 -1.94
CA GLY A 70 -17.27 7.01 -3.15
C GLY A 70 -15.75 7.20 -3.15
N LYS A 71 -15.15 7.64 -2.04
CA LYS A 71 -13.70 7.78 -1.89
C LYS A 71 -13.06 6.41 -1.70
N ILE A 72 -11.90 6.21 -2.32
CA ILE A 72 -11.12 4.99 -2.12
C ILE A 72 -10.47 5.01 -0.74
N ILE A 73 -10.65 3.92 -0.02
CA ILE A 73 -9.92 3.59 1.19
C ILE A 73 -9.03 2.40 0.87
N ALA A 74 -7.72 2.57 1.08
CA ALA A 74 -6.72 1.53 0.90
C ALA A 74 -5.94 1.37 2.21
N LEU A 75 -6.13 0.25 2.90
CA LEU A 75 -5.56 -0.02 4.22
C LEU A 75 -4.42 -1.04 4.12
N SER A 76 -3.36 -0.80 4.89
CA SER A 76 -2.35 -1.82 5.15
C SER A 76 -2.95 -2.93 6.00
N PRO A 77 -2.74 -4.21 5.65
CA PRO A 77 -3.21 -5.31 6.46
C PRO A 77 -2.29 -5.57 7.66
N VAL A 78 -1.24 -4.78 7.88
CA VAL A 78 -0.28 -4.99 8.96
C VAL A 78 -0.87 -4.55 10.30
N CYS A 79 -1.12 -5.53 11.17
CA CYS A 79 -1.67 -5.31 12.50
C CYS A 79 -0.72 -4.46 13.36
N LYS A 80 -1.25 -3.40 13.98
CA LYS A 80 -0.58 -2.50 14.91
C LYS A 80 -0.30 -3.06 16.31
N HIS A 81 -0.44 -4.37 16.47
CA HIS A 81 0.08 -5.07 17.65
C HIS A 81 1.53 -5.51 17.40
N LEU A 82 1.73 -6.59 16.62
CA LEU A 82 3.05 -7.18 16.34
C LEU A 82 3.26 -7.49 14.85
N GLY A 83 2.48 -6.89 13.94
CA GLY A 83 2.73 -6.96 12.49
C GLY A 83 2.08 -8.12 11.74
N CYS A 84 1.28 -8.99 12.38
CA CYS A 84 0.51 -10.01 11.66
C CYS A 84 -0.44 -9.41 10.62
N THR A 85 -0.77 -10.16 9.57
CA THR A 85 -1.77 -9.78 8.57
C THR A 85 -3.19 -9.87 9.14
N VAL A 86 -3.98 -8.80 9.01
CA VAL A 86 -5.41 -8.79 9.32
C VAL A 86 -6.25 -9.20 8.11
N ASN A 87 -7.37 -9.87 8.36
CA ASN A 87 -8.30 -10.31 7.33
C ASN A 87 -9.68 -9.69 7.53
N TRP A 88 -10.37 -9.40 6.43
CA TRP A 88 -11.74 -8.88 6.47
C TRP A 88 -12.74 -10.00 6.73
N ASN A 89 -13.66 -9.78 7.69
CA ASN A 89 -14.84 -10.60 7.91
C ASN A 89 -14.58 -12.11 8.13
N THR A 90 -13.45 -12.44 8.77
CA THR A 90 -13.09 -13.84 9.09
C THR A 90 -13.49 -14.28 10.49
N ASP A 91 -13.86 -13.33 11.35
CA ASP A 91 -14.38 -13.60 12.69
C ASP A 91 -15.90 -13.62 12.66
N LYS A 92 -16.50 -14.77 13.00
CA LYS A 92 -17.95 -14.96 12.96
C LYS A 92 -18.66 -14.22 14.09
N GLU A 93 -17.99 -13.96 15.20
CA GLU A 93 -18.56 -13.25 16.36
C GLU A 93 -18.60 -11.74 16.11
N HIS A 94 -17.73 -11.25 15.22
CA HIS A 94 -17.53 -9.84 14.93
C HIS A 94 -17.54 -9.59 13.41
N PRO A 95 -18.69 -9.76 12.74
CA PRO A 95 -18.81 -9.54 11.30
C PRO A 95 -18.54 -8.07 10.95
N ASN A 96 -18.13 -7.84 9.70
CA ASN A 96 -17.80 -6.49 9.19
C ASN A 96 -16.65 -5.79 9.92
N GLN A 97 -15.69 -6.57 10.43
CA GLN A 97 -14.46 -6.07 11.04
C GLN A 97 -13.23 -6.71 10.38
N PHE A 98 -12.09 -6.03 10.47
CA PHE A 98 -10.81 -6.68 10.25
C PHE A 98 -10.39 -7.42 11.51
N PHE A 99 -9.93 -8.64 11.34
CA PHE A 99 -9.54 -9.53 12.42
C PHE A 99 -8.11 -10.04 12.24
N CYS A 100 -7.34 -9.98 13.32
CA CYS A 100 -5.99 -10.51 13.44
C CYS A 100 -6.02 -11.81 14.26
N PRO A 101 -5.82 -13.00 13.65
CA PRO A 101 -5.94 -14.28 14.36
C PRO A 101 -4.85 -14.54 15.40
N CYS A 102 -3.72 -13.82 15.34
CA CYS A 102 -2.58 -14.06 16.24
C CYS A 102 -2.91 -13.81 17.72
N HIS A 103 -3.67 -12.75 18.01
CA HIS A 103 -3.99 -12.32 19.39
C HIS A 103 -5.40 -11.73 19.50
N TYR A 104 -6.30 -12.06 18.56
CA TYR A 104 -7.67 -11.55 18.53
C TYR A 104 -7.77 -10.02 18.42
N GLY A 105 -6.81 -9.40 17.73
CA GLY A 105 -6.85 -7.96 17.43
C GLY A 105 -7.95 -7.64 16.44
N ARG A 106 -8.69 -6.54 16.66
CA ARG A 106 -9.82 -6.16 15.79
C ARG A 106 -9.74 -4.70 15.37
N TYR A 107 -10.26 -4.44 14.17
CA TYR A 107 -10.43 -3.08 13.64
C TYR A 107 -11.80 -2.96 12.98
N THR A 108 -12.40 -1.78 13.09
CA THR A 108 -13.59 -1.41 12.32
C THR A 108 -13.27 -1.38 10.82
N LYS A 109 -14.31 -1.29 9.97
CA LYS A 109 -14.16 -1.27 8.50
C LYS A 109 -13.24 -0.17 7.98
N ASP A 110 -13.16 0.98 8.65
CA ASP A 110 -12.25 2.07 8.31
C ASP A 110 -10.82 1.87 8.83
N GLY A 111 -10.55 0.76 9.53
CA GLY A 111 -9.24 0.43 10.08
C GLY A 111 -8.98 1.03 11.46
N THR A 112 -9.96 1.62 12.14
CA THR A 112 -9.80 2.07 13.54
C THR A 112 -9.72 0.86 14.47
N ASN A 113 -8.73 0.82 15.36
CA ASN A 113 -8.59 -0.28 16.31
C ASN A 113 -9.76 -0.30 17.29
N VAL A 114 -10.30 -1.49 17.55
CA VAL A 114 -11.42 -1.68 18.48
C VAL A 114 -10.90 -1.60 19.92
N PRO A 115 -11.53 -0.79 20.81
CA PRO A 115 -11.14 -0.72 22.22
C PRO A 115 -11.13 -2.08 22.91
N ASN A 116 -10.27 -2.24 23.92
CA ASN A 116 -10.09 -3.47 24.68
C ASN A 116 -9.65 -4.68 23.81
N THR A 117 -8.94 -4.43 22.71
CA THR A 117 -8.23 -5.45 21.92
C THR A 117 -6.75 -5.07 21.77
N PRO A 118 -5.83 -6.00 21.41
CA PRO A 118 -4.39 -5.71 21.42
C PRO A 118 -3.85 -4.58 20.52
N PRO A 119 -4.42 -4.27 19.34
CA PRO A 119 -3.93 -3.17 18.50
C PRO A 119 -3.92 -1.80 19.19
N LEU A 120 -2.77 -1.14 19.14
CA LEU A 120 -2.54 0.14 19.84
C LEU A 120 -2.82 1.39 18.98
N ALA A 121 -3.08 1.21 17.69
CA ALA A 121 -3.28 2.29 16.72
C ALA A 121 -4.13 1.79 15.54
N PRO A 122 -4.74 2.71 14.75
CA PRO A 122 -5.43 2.35 13.52
C PRO A 122 -4.47 1.77 12.46
N LEU A 123 -5.02 1.01 11.51
CA LEU A 123 -4.28 0.53 10.35
C LEU A 123 -3.71 1.70 9.53
N ASP A 124 -2.53 1.47 8.95
CA ASP A 124 -1.93 2.44 8.04
C ASP A 124 -2.76 2.55 6.76
N VAL A 125 -2.65 3.70 6.11
CA VAL A 125 -3.30 3.97 4.84
C VAL A 125 -2.27 4.01 3.74
N TYR A 126 -2.59 3.41 2.60
CA TYR A 126 -1.87 3.63 1.36
C TYR A 126 -2.46 4.88 0.68
N PRO A 127 -1.66 5.93 0.43
CA PRO A 127 -2.05 6.98 -0.51
C PRO A 127 -2.38 6.34 -1.86
N TYR A 128 -3.37 6.86 -2.57
CA TYR A 128 -3.72 6.33 -3.88
C TYR A 128 -3.72 7.41 -4.97
N LYS A 129 -3.56 6.96 -6.22
CA LYS A 129 -3.74 7.75 -7.42
C LYS A 129 -4.45 6.90 -8.47
N GLU A 130 -5.34 7.52 -9.23
CA GLU A 130 -5.89 6.92 -10.44
C GLU A 130 -5.02 7.30 -11.63
N LYS A 131 -4.64 6.32 -12.45
CA LYS A 131 -3.97 6.53 -13.72
C LYS A 131 -4.45 5.47 -14.72
N ASP A 132 -4.87 5.92 -15.89
CA ASP A 132 -5.37 5.06 -16.98
C ASP A 132 -6.54 4.13 -16.55
N GLY A 133 -7.35 4.57 -15.58
CA GLY A 133 -8.46 3.79 -15.00
C GLY A 133 -8.05 2.72 -13.97
N TYR A 134 -6.75 2.61 -13.68
CA TYR A 134 -6.20 1.68 -12.69
C TYR A 134 -5.83 2.38 -11.39
N LEU A 135 -5.94 1.64 -10.29
CA LEU A 135 -5.52 2.05 -8.97
C LEU A 135 -4.00 1.91 -8.83
N TYR A 136 -3.34 2.99 -8.42
CA TYR A 136 -1.96 2.98 -8.00
C TYR A 136 -1.89 3.30 -6.51
N LEU A 137 -1.01 2.61 -5.77
CA LEU A 137 -0.83 2.77 -4.34
C LEU A 137 0.58 3.22 -4.01
N GLY A 138 0.70 4.24 -3.16
CA GLY A 138 1.99 4.72 -2.67
C GLY A 138 2.48 3.94 -1.46
N LYS A 139 3.53 4.44 -0.78
CA LYS A 139 4.00 3.83 0.47
C LYS A 139 2.97 4.01 1.60
N ALA A 140 2.74 2.95 2.39
CA ALA A 140 1.89 3.01 3.58
C ALA A 140 2.35 4.13 4.51
N LYS A 141 1.40 4.87 5.07
CA LYS A 141 1.65 5.91 6.06
C LYS A 141 0.76 5.69 7.29
N PRO A 142 1.27 5.99 8.50
CA PRO A 142 0.42 6.10 9.67
C PRO A 142 -0.80 6.96 9.39
N ARG A 143 -1.98 6.45 9.72
CA ARG A 143 -3.20 7.25 9.75
C ARG A 143 -3.04 8.23 10.90
N LYS A 144 -2.51 9.42 10.60
CA LYS A 144 -2.53 10.55 11.53
C LYS A 144 -4.01 10.84 11.82
N GLU A 145 -4.33 11.03 13.10
CA GLU A 145 -5.68 11.28 13.60
C GLU A 145 -6.40 12.28 12.68
N ALA A 146 -7.58 11.88 12.22
CA ALA A 146 -8.47 12.74 11.44
C ALA A 146 -9.09 13.82 12.33
#